data_AF-A0A8J7R9D4-F1
#
_entry.id   AF-A0A8J7R9D4-F1
#
_cell.length_a   1.000
_cell.length_b   1.000
_cell.length_c   1.000
_cell.angle_alpha   90.00
_cell.angle_beta   90.00
_cell.angle_gamma   90.00
#
_symmetry.space_group_name_H-M   'P 1'
#
loop_
_entity.id
_entity.type
_entity.pdbx_description
1 polymer ?
#
loop_
_entity_poly.entity_id
_entity_poly.type
_entity_poly.pdbx_seq_one_letter_code
_entity_poly.pdbx_strand_id
1 'polypeptide(L)' 'MPDFPQLALYTAAAFLLAITPGPGIFYVAARTLAGGRAEGISSSFGNGLGGLVHVLAGSLGVSAIVLASAE' A
#
# COMPACT_ATOMS: atom_id res chain seq x y z
N MET A 1 -11.81 -23.88 -0.72
CA MET A 1 -11.03 -23.18 0.33
C MET A 1 -9.56 -23.33 -0.01
N PRO A 2 -8.72 -22.31 0.19
CA PRO A 2 -7.30 -22.41 -0.15
C PRO A 2 -6.64 -23.52 0.67
N ASP A 3 -5.75 -24.27 0.02
CA ASP A 3 -4.99 -25.34 0.67
C ASP A 3 -3.73 -24.79 1.38
N PHE A 4 -3.09 -25.64 2.19
CA PHE A 4 -1.92 -25.22 2.98
C PHE A 4 -0.74 -24.72 2.12
N PRO A 5 -0.38 -25.38 1.00
CA PRO A 5 0.67 -24.86 0.10
C PRO A 5 0.35 -23.48 -0.46
N GLN A 6 -0.89 -23.23 -0.86
CA GLN A 6 -1.31 -21.93 -1.40
C GLN A 6 -1.25 -20.82 -0.35
N LEU A 7 -1.69 -21.11 0.88
CA LEU A 7 -1.56 -20.17 2.00
C LEU A 7 -0.09 -19.90 2.34
N ALA A 8 0.76 -20.92 2.40
CA ALA A 8 2.18 -20.75 2.68
C ALA A 8 2.88 -19.87 1.64
N LEU A 9 2.61 -20.08 0.35
CA LEU A 9 3.13 -19.26 -0.74
C LEU A 9 2.62 -17.82 -0.67
N TYR A 10 1.31 -17.63 -0.43
CA TYR A 10 0.73 -16.30 -0.27
C TYR A 10 1.37 -15.54 0.90
N THR A 11 1.49 -16.17 2.07
CA THR A 11 2.09 -15.55 3.25
C THR A 11 3.55 -15.18 3.02
N ALA A 12 4.33 -16.07 2.40
CA ALA A 12 5.73 -15.77 2.07
C ALA A 12 5.84 -14.56 1.12
N ALA A 13 5.04 -14.52 0.05
CA ALA A 13 5.03 -13.42 -0.89
C ALA A 13 4.56 -12.10 -0.24
N ALA A 14 3.47 -12.15 0.53
CA ALA A 14 2.94 -11.00 1.26
C ALA A 14 3.96 -10.46 2.28
N PHE A 15 4.69 -11.33 2.97
CA PHE A 15 5.75 -10.94 3.89
C PHE A 15 6.89 -10.24 3.16
N LEU A 16 7.38 -10.79 2.04
CA LEU A 16 8.42 -10.16 1.24
C LEU A 16 8.00 -8.77 0.73
N LEU A 17 6.75 -8.63 0.29
CA LEU A 17 6.19 -7.33 -0.09
C LEU A 17 6.10 -6.36 1.10
N ALA A 18 5.69 -6.84 2.27
CA ALA A 18 5.53 -6.02 3.47
C ALA A 18 6.86 -5.50 4.04
N ILE A 19 7.94 -6.29 3.98
CA ILE A 19 9.25 -5.87 4.47
C ILE A 19 10.00 -4.97 3.48
N THR A 20 9.67 -5.05 2.19
CA THR A 20 10.37 -4.29 1.15
C THR A 20 9.98 -2.82 1.26
N PRO A 21 10.92 -1.90 1.55
CA PRO A 21 10.60 -0.49 1.67
C PRO A 21 10.10 0.05 0.33
N GLY A 22 8.89 0.59 0.32
CA GLY A 22 8.33 1.24 -0.86
C GLY A 22 8.98 2.60 -1.14
N PRO A 23 8.80 3.15 -2.36
CA PRO A 23 9.32 4.47 -2.73
C PRO A 23 8.82 5.61 -1.82
N GLY A 24 7.61 5.49 -1.25
CA GLY A 24 7.07 6.47 -0.30
C GLY A 24 7.88 6.60 0.99
N ILE A 25 8.45 5.50 1.51
CA ILE A 25 9.30 5.52 2.71
C ILE A 25 10.60 6.28 2.41
N PHE A 26 11.23 5.99 1.26
CA PHE A 26 12.44 6.70 0.84
C PHE A 26 12.18 8.18 0.58
N TYR A 27 11.03 8.52 0.00
CA TYR A 27 10.62 9.91 -0.19
C TYR A 27 10.49 10.66 1.14
N VAL A 28 9.75 10.10 2.10
CA VAL A 28 9.58 10.70 3.43
C VAL A 28 10.93 10.83 4.14
N ALA A 29 11.78 9.80 4.08
CA ALA A 29 13.12 9.84 4.64
C ALA A 29 13.94 10.97 4.02
N ALA A 30 14.01 11.05 2.68
CA ALA A 30 14.76 12.09 1.98
C ALA A 30 14.28 13.50 2.34
N ARG A 31 12.95 13.73 2.39
CA ARG A 31 12.38 15.03 2.80
C ARG A 31 12.67 15.36 4.26
N THR A 32 12.63 14.36 5.14
CA THR A 32 12.97 14.51 6.56
C THR A 32 14.44 14.87 6.75
N LEU A 33 15.36 14.20 6.02
CA LEU A 33 16.79 14.51 6.08
C LEU A 33 17.10 15.90 5.51
N ALA A 34 16.44 16.30 4.41
CA ALA A 34 16.70 17.56 3.73
C ALA A 34 16.13 18.79 4.46
N GLY A 35 14.95 18.64 5.09
CA GLY A 35 14.21 19.78 5.67
C GLY A 35 13.70 19.57 7.10
N GLY A 36 14.17 18.52 7.77
CA GLY A 36 13.85 18.24 9.17
C GLY A 36 12.45 17.66 9.40
N ARG A 37 12.04 17.66 10.67
CA ARG A 37 10.83 16.98 11.13
C ARG A 37 9.54 17.53 10.51
N ALA A 38 9.45 18.84 10.31
CA ALA A 38 8.25 19.45 9.74
C ALA A 38 7.99 18.96 8.30
N GLU A 39 9.03 18.94 7.47
CA GLU A 39 8.97 18.42 6.11
C GLU A 39 8.67 16.92 6.08
N GLY A 40 9.22 16.16 7.02
CA GLY A 40 8.90 14.74 7.20
C GLY A 40 7.42 14.49 7.52
N ILE A 41 6.83 15.26 8.43
CA ILE A 41 5.40 15.14 8.79
C ILE A 41 4.52 15.52 7.60
N SER A 42 4.81 16.64 6.93
CA SER A 42 4.08 17.08 5.74
C SER A 42 4.11 16.01 4.64
N SER A 43 5.30 15.46 4.36
CA SER A 43 5.51 14.42 3.35
C SER A 43 4.79 13.11 3.72
N SER A 44 4.80 12.74 5.00
CA SER A 44 4.08 11.56 5.51
C SER A 44 2.57 11.71 5.35
N PHE A 45 2.04 12.89 5.65
CA PHE A 45 0.61 13.18 5.51
C PHE A 45 0.19 13.12 4.04
N GLY A 46 0.94 13.75 3.14
CA GLY A 46 0.69 13.69 1.70
C GLY A 46 0.74 12.25 1.16
N ASN A 47 1.77 11.48 1.54
CA ASN A 47 1.89 10.07 1.15
C ASN A 47 0.72 9.22 1.68
N GLY A 48 0.31 9.42 2.94
CA GLY A 48 -0.83 8.73 3.53
C GLY A 48 -2.15 9.06 2.84
N LEU A 49 -2.41 10.34 2.57
CA LEU A 49 -3.61 10.79 1.87
C LEU A 49 -3.70 10.24 0.44
N GLY A 50 -2.60 10.31 -0.31
CA GLY A 50 -2.52 9.71 -1.66
C GLY A 50 -2.75 8.19 -1.62
N GLY A 51 -2.17 7.51 -0.63
CA GLY A 51 -2.40 6.08 -0.39
C GLY A 51 -3.87 5.75 -0.11
N LEU A 52 -4.57 6.56 0.70
CA LEU A 52 -5.99 6.38 0.97
C LEU A 52 -6.83 6.51 -0.30
N VAL A 53 -6.57 7.52 -1.13
CA VAL A 53 -7.26 7.69 -2.41
C VAL A 53 -7.03 6.48 -3.32
N HIS A 54 -5.79 5.98 -3.39
CA HIS A 54 -5.46 4.79 -4.18
C HIS A 54 -6.20 3.54 -3.68
N VAL A 55 -6.22 3.29 -2.37
CA VAL A 55 -6.93 2.16 -1.74
C VAL A 55 -8.44 2.24 -1.99
N LEU A 56 -9.03 3.42 -1.86
CA LEU A 56 -10.45 3.64 -2.13
C LEU A 56 -10.77 3.36 -3.60
N ALA A 57 -9.99 3.91 -4.53
CA ALA A 57 -10.18 3.67 -5.96
C ALA A 57 -10.05 2.18 -6.32
N GLY A 58 -9.03 1.50 -5.79
CA GLY A 58 -8.81 0.07 -6.01
C GLY A 58 -9.93 -0.81 -5.44
N SER A 59 -10.32 -0.57 -4.19
CA SER A 59 -11.39 -1.34 -3.53
C SER A 59 -12.75 -1.13 -4.20
N LEU A 60 -13.11 0.10 -4.57
CA LEU A 60 -14.33 0.39 -5.32
C LEU A 60 -14.30 -0.25 -6.71
N GLY A 61 -13.18 -0.16 -7.44
CA GLY A 61 -13.02 -0.76 -8.76
C GLY A 61 -13.17 -2.28 -8.73
N VAL A 62 -12.47 -2.96 -7.80
CA VAL A 62 -12.59 -4.41 -7.63
C VAL A 62 -14.03 -4.79 -7.24
N SER A 63 -14.66 -4.02 -6.34
CA SER A 63 -16.05 -4.26 -5.94
C SER A 63 -17.02 -4.13 -7.12
N ALA A 64 -16.81 -3.14 -7.99
CA ALA A 64 -17.61 -2.95 -9.20
C ALA A 64 -17.44 -4.10 -10.20
N ILE A 65 -16.21 -4.59 -10.40
CA ILE A 65 -15.94 -5.75 -11.26
C ILE A 65 -16.64 -7.00 -10.74
N VAL A 66 -16.55 -7.25 -9.42
CA VAL A 66 -17.21 -8.40 -8.77
C VAL A 66 -18.73 -8.29 -8.92
N LEU A 67 -19.30 -7.11 -8.68
CA LEU A 67 -20.74 -6.87 -8.85
C LEU A 67 -21.19 -7.11 -10.30
N ALA A 68 -20.44 -6.61 -11.28
CA ALA A 68 -20.75 -6.79 -12.70
C ALA A 68 -20.59 -8.24 -13.19
N SER A 69 -19.80 -9.06 -12.49
CA SER A 69 -19.59 -10.48 -12.84
C SER A 69 -20.61 -11.42 -12.16
N ALA A 70 -21.51 -10.88 -11.33
CA ALA A 70 -22.52 -11.65 -10.61
C ALA A 70 -23.84 -11.82 -11.39
N GLU A 71 -23.91 -11.29 -12.62
CA GLU A 71 -24.97 -11.49 -13.61
C GLU A 71 -24.68 -12.71 -14.49
#